data_AF-A0A9P3N6Z8-F1
#
_entry.id   AF-A0A9P3N6Z8-F1
#
_cell.length_a   1.000
_cell.length_b   1.000
_cell.length_c   1.000
_cell.angle_alpha   90.00
_cell.angle_beta   90.00
_cell.angle_gamma   90.00
#
_symmetry.space_group_name_H-M   'P 1'
#
loop_
_entity.id
_entity.type
_entity.pdbx_description
1 polymer ?
#
loop_
_entity_poly.entity_id
_entity_poly.type
_entity_poly.pdbx_seq_one_letter_code
_entity_poly.pdbx_strand_id
1 'polypeptide(L)'
;MTSDIADLLQSDVAVKVPETTLICVSPLKVVEQRDKFRLILDLLKVNQELQIPKFKYEGLNRVAELARAGDWMFSIDLKSGYHHVDIHPSCWKFLGFQFGGHSYCFRSLPFGLATAPFIFTQLIKQLARRWRTTEVRVIPYVDNILFLCHSEADAQETCNHIIGDLRNAGLRNTKKSHLQPTQCLRFLGLELNTE
;
A
#
# COMPACT_ATOMS: atom_id res chain seq x y z
N MET A 1 -3.14 -6.02 -21.14
CA MET A 1 -1.84 -5.32 -21.31
C MET A 1 -2.03 -3.84 -21.67
N THR A 2 -2.72 -3.50 -22.77
CA THR A 2 -3.14 -2.11 -23.03
C THR A 2 -4.08 -1.56 -21.95
N SER A 3 -4.90 -2.42 -21.34
CA SER A 3 -5.76 -2.10 -20.19
C SER A 3 -4.99 -1.50 -19.01
N ASP A 4 -3.87 -2.12 -18.59
CA ASP A 4 -3.22 -1.75 -17.34
C ASP A 4 -2.48 -0.42 -17.47
N ILE A 5 -1.91 -0.14 -18.64
CA ILE A 5 -1.33 1.17 -18.94
C ILE A 5 -2.43 2.22 -19.05
N ALA A 6 -3.56 1.90 -19.70
CA ALA A 6 -4.71 2.81 -19.72
C ALA A 6 -5.19 3.13 -18.30
N ASP A 7 -5.26 2.13 -17.42
CA ASP A 7 -5.64 2.32 -16.01
C ASP A 7 -4.65 3.21 -15.26
N LEU A 8 -3.34 3.05 -15.48
CA LEU A 8 -2.31 3.91 -14.89
C LEU A 8 -2.46 5.37 -15.33
N LEU A 9 -2.79 5.60 -16.60
CA LEU A 9 -2.97 6.94 -17.16
C LEU A 9 -4.31 7.57 -16.72
N GLN A 10 -5.39 6.80 -16.73
CA GLN A 10 -6.71 7.26 -16.28
C GLN A 10 -6.74 7.57 -14.78
N SER A 11 -5.96 6.83 -13.99
CA SER A 11 -5.81 7.04 -12.55
C SER A 11 -4.75 8.07 -12.20
N ASP A 12 -4.12 8.70 -13.20
CA ASP A 12 -3.12 9.76 -13.03
C ASP A 12 -1.87 9.32 -12.23
N VAL A 13 -1.63 8.00 -12.18
CA VAL A 13 -0.45 7.37 -11.55
C VAL A 13 0.78 7.55 -12.42
N ALA A 14 0.59 7.56 -13.75
CA ALA A 14 1.60 7.88 -14.73
C ALA A 14 1.05 8.89 -15.74
N VAL A 15 1.93 9.69 -16.34
CA VAL A 15 1.58 10.71 -17.31
C VAL A 15 2.50 10.69 -18.51
N LYS A 16 1.98 11.08 -19.67
CA LYS A 16 2.78 11.26 -20.89
C LYS A 16 3.63 12.52 -20.75
N VAL A 17 4.89 12.43 -21.14
CA VAL A 17 5.84 13.55 -21.09
C VAL A 17 6.68 13.63 -22.37
N PRO A 18 7.23 14.81 -22.72
CA PRO A 18 8.29 14.90 -23.70
C PRO A 18 9.46 14.00 -23.32
N GLU A 19 10.09 13.34 -24.29
CA GLU A 19 11.24 12.46 -24.04
C GLU A 19 12.40 13.22 -23.38
N THR A 20 12.58 14.50 -23.74
CA THR A 20 13.59 15.40 -23.16
C THR A 20 13.42 15.65 -21.66
N THR A 21 12.26 15.34 -21.08
CA THR A 21 12.02 15.44 -19.64
C THR A 21 12.70 14.32 -18.85
N LEU A 22 12.97 13.18 -19.47
CA LEU A 22 13.43 11.97 -18.80
C LEU A 22 14.96 11.91 -18.76
N ILE A 23 15.51 11.61 -17.58
CA ILE A 23 16.92 11.24 -17.40
C ILE A 23 17.07 9.73 -17.45
N CYS A 24 16.11 8.99 -16.89
CA CYS A 24 16.10 7.53 -16.91
C CYS A 24 14.84 7.02 -17.60
N VAL A 25 15.02 6.14 -18.58
CA VAL A 25 13.96 5.36 -19.20
C VAL A 25 14.17 3.90 -18.84
N SER A 26 13.28 3.37 -18.00
CA SER A 26 13.36 2.00 -17.50
C SER A 26 12.45 1.06 -18.30
N PRO A 27 12.86 -0.19 -18.56
CA PRO A 27 12.01 -1.16 -19.24
C PRO A 27 10.73 -1.45 -18.46
N LEU A 28 9.61 -1.57 -19.18
CA LEU A 28 8.41 -2.18 -18.62
C LEU A 28 8.45 -3.70 -18.82
N LYS A 29 8.28 -4.45 -17.74
CA LYS A 29 8.17 -5.90 -17.75
C LYS A 29 6.77 -6.33 -17.37
N VAL A 30 6.35 -7.47 -17.90
CA VAL A 30 5.10 -8.11 -17.53
C VAL A 30 5.44 -9.43 -16.86
N VAL A 31 4.92 -9.63 -15.66
CA VAL A 31 5.08 -10.88 -14.91
C VAL A 31 3.71 -11.50 -14.70
N GLU A 32 3.60 -12.78 -15.01
CA GLU A 32 2.42 -13.57 -14.72
C GLU A 32 2.45 -14.08 -13.28
N GLN A 33 1.36 -13.88 -12.54
CA GLN A 33 1.21 -14.34 -11.17
C GLN A 33 -0.22 -14.84 -10.92
N ARG A 34 -0.39 -16.15 -10.73
CA ARG A 34 -1.67 -16.79 -10.36
C ARG A 34 -2.84 -16.24 -11.19
N ASP A 35 -2.69 -16.32 -12.52
CA ASP A 35 -3.67 -15.88 -13.53
C ASP A 35 -3.83 -14.37 -13.73
N LYS A 36 -2.91 -13.56 -13.19
CA LYS A 36 -2.88 -12.11 -13.40
C LYS A 36 -1.55 -11.66 -13.95
N PHE A 37 -1.58 -10.85 -15.00
CA PHE A 37 -0.41 -10.13 -15.47
C PHE A 37 -0.21 -8.88 -14.60
N ARG A 38 1.03 -8.64 -14.20
CA ARG A 38 1.44 -7.44 -13.48
C ARG A 38 2.48 -6.70 -14.29
N LEU A 39 2.18 -5.43 -14.55
CA LEU A 39 3.14 -4.51 -15.11
C LEU A 39 4.12 -4.08 -14.00
N ILE A 40 5.41 -4.22 -14.27
CA ILE A 40 6.50 -3.87 -13.35
C ILE A 40 7.46 -2.95 -14.10
N LEU A 41 7.77 -1.80 -13.51
CA LEU A 41 8.84 -0.94 -14.00
C LEU A 41 10.17 -1.49 -13.48
N ASP A 42 11.06 -1.90 -14.39
CA ASP A 42 12.37 -2.42 -14.02
C ASP A 42 13.32 -1.29 -13.59
N LEU A 43 13.24 -0.94 -12.31
CA LEU A 43 14.02 0.12 -11.69
C LEU A 43 15.37 -0.35 -11.15
N LEU A 44 15.92 -1.48 -11.61
CA LEU A 44 17.18 -2.02 -11.08
C LEU A 44 18.31 -0.99 -11.07
N LYS A 45 18.52 -0.27 -12.19
CA LYS A 45 19.56 0.75 -12.31
C LYS A 45 19.29 1.97 -11.41
N VAL A 46 18.03 2.43 -11.37
CA VAL A 46 17.64 3.55 -10.51
C VAL A 46 17.87 3.19 -9.04
N ASN A 47 17.51 1.97 -8.64
CA ASN A 47 17.65 1.50 -7.26
C ASN A 47 19.12 1.39 -6.80
N GLN A 48 20.07 1.16 -7.70
CA GLN A 48 21.50 1.12 -7.37
C GLN A 48 22.03 2.50 -6.93
N GLU A 49 21.39 3.57 -7.39
CA GLU A 49 21.76 4.96 -7.07
C GLU A 49 21.00 5.49 -5.83
N LEU A 50 20.07 4.73 -5.27
CA LEU A 50 19.26 5.16 -4.13
C LEU A 50 19.92 4.77 -2.79
N GLN A 51 19.88 5.72 -1.86
CA GLN A 51 20.09 5.42 -0.45
C GLN A 51 18.81 4.81 0.12
N ILE A 52 18.82 3.50 0.37
CA ILE A 52 17.66 2.77 0.87
C ILE A 52 17.75 2.67 2.41
N PRO A 53 16.86 3.33 3.16
CA PRO A 53 16.90 3.27 4.61
C PRO A 53 16.55 1.87 5.12
N LYS A 54 17.22 1.43 6.18
CA LYS A 54 16.80 0.23 6.93
C LYS A 54 15.56 0.56 7.76
N PHE A 55 14.60 -0.35 7.79
CA PHE A 55 13.40 -0.24 8.61
C PHE A 55 12.86 -1.61 8.98
N LYS A 56 11.92 -1.64 9.93
CA LYS A 56 11.25 -2.85 10.41
C LYS A 56 9.75 -2.72 10.22
N TYR A 57 9.11 -3.78 9.77
CA TYR A 57 7.66 -3.92 9.80
C TYR A 57 7.18 -4.17 11.22
N GLU A 58 5.97 -3.73 11.53
CA GLU A 58 5.25 -4.27 12.68
C GLU A 58 4.66 -5.60 12.24
N GLY A 59 5.11 -6.69 12.83
CA GLY A 59 4.88 -8.03 12.32
C GLY A 59 3.86 -8.82 13.14
N LEU A 60 3.77 -10.11 12.79
CA LEU A 60 2.95 -11.11 13.48
C LEU A 60 3.25 -11.24 14.98
N ASN A 61 4.48 -10.93 15.41
CA ASN A 61 4.84 -10.91 16.82
C ASN A 61 3.95 -9.97 17.64
N ARG A 62 3.53 -8.84 17.05
CA ARG A 62 2.62 -7.90 17.71
C ARG A 62 1.20 -8.43 17.85
N VAL A 63 0.78 -9.38 17.00
CA VAL A 63 -0.54 -10.00 17.09
C VAL A 63 -0.66 -10.77 18.41
N ALA A 64 0.32 -11.62 18.71
CA ALA A 64 0.35 -12.37 19.96
C ALA A 64 0.45 -11.47 21.21
N GLU A 65 1.11 -10.30 21.10
CA GLU A 65 1.23 -9.35 22.21
C GLU A 65 -0.04 -8.54 22.47
N LEU A 66 -0.86 -8.27 21.44
CA LEU A 66 -1.99 -7.34 21.52
C LEU A 66 -3.36 -8.00 21.50
N ALA A 67 -3.49 -9.17 20.88
CA ALA A 67 -4.74 -9.91 20.81
C ALA A 67 -5.10 -10.48 22.18
N ARG A 68 -6.40 -10.46 22.49
CA ARG A 68 -6.98 -11.00 23.72
C ARG A 68 -8.12 -11.95 23.35
N ALA A 69 -8.40 -12.90 24.23
CA ALA A 69 -9.62 -13.70 24.14
C ALA A 69 -10.83 -12.77 24.20
N GLY A 70 -11.84 -13.03 23.38
CA GLY A 70 -13.04 -12.24 23.20
C GLY A 70 -12.90 -11.03 22.25
N ASP A 71 -11.72 -10.77 21.69
CA ASP A 71 -11.54 -9.61 20.81
C ASP A 71 -12.36 -9.73 19.53
N TRP A 72 -12.89 -8.60 19.07
CA TRP A 72 -13.48 -8.46 17.75
C TRP A 72 -12.48 -7.80 16.81
N MET A 73 -12.38 -8.35 15.60
CA MET A 73 -11.34 -7.98 14.65
C MET A 73 -11.94 -7.53 13.32
N PHE A 74 -11.27 -6.58 12.69
CA PHE A 74 -11.49 -6.26 11.28
C PHE A 74 -10.14 -5.96 10.62
N SER A 75 -10.07 -6.09 9.30
CA SER A 75 -8.84 -5.85 8.55
C SER A 75 -9.07 -4.99 7.33
N ILE A 76 -8.07 -4.15 7.03
CA ILE A 76 -8.08 -3.25 5.90
C ILE A 76 -6.94 -3.62 4.95
N ASP A 77 -7.28 -3.88 3.69
CA ASP A 77 -6.36 -4.05 2.58
C ASP A 77 -6.34 -2.76 1.73
N LEU A 78 -5.17 -2.14 1.63
CA LEU A 78 -4.87 -0.95 0.82
C LEU A 78 -4.26 -1.39 -0.53
N LYS A 79 -5.04 -2.02 -1.41
CA LYS A 79 -4.59 -2.44 -2.77
C LYS A 79 -3.80 -1.34 -3.46
N SER A 80 -2.69 -1.76 -4.08
CA SER A 80 -1.82 -0.85 -4.81
C SER A 80 -1.45 0.39 -4.00
N GLY A 81 -1.32 0.25 -2.66
CA GLY A 81 -1.18 1.38 -1.75
C GLY A 81 -0.05 2.34 -2.12
N TYR A 82 1.01 1.84 -2.76
CA TYR A 82 2.09 2.68 -3.29
C TYR A 82 1.59 3.72 -4.28
N HIS A 83 0.65 3.38 -5.18
CA HIS A 83 0.09 4.31 -6.15
C HIS A 83 -0.78 5.40 -5.52
N HIS A 84 -1.14 5.31 -4.23
CA HIS A 84 -1.81 6.41 -3.51
C HIS A 84 -0.84 7.49 -3.03
N VAL A 85 0.47 7.24 -3.11
CA VAL A 85 1.50 8.15 -2.60
C VAL A 85 2.17 8.84 -3.78
N ASP A 86 1.93 10.13 -3.89
CA ASP A 86 2.55 10.95 -4.92
C ASP A 86 4.04 11.17 -4.65
N ILE A 87 4.77 11.27 -5.74
CA ILE A 87 6.20 11.55 -5.81
C ILE A 87 6.35 13.00 -6.19
N HIS A 88 7.29 13.67 -5.52
CA HIS A 88 7.61 15.04 -5.84
C HIS A 88 8.05 15.18 -7.33
N PRO A 89 7.55 16.19 -8.08
CA PRO A 89 7.82 16.35 -9.52
C PRO A 89 9.30 16.34 -9.92
N SER A 90 10.19 16.79 -9.04
CA SER A 90 11.65 16.76 -9.27
C SER A 90 12.22 15.36 -9.52
N CYS A 91 11.53 14.32 -9.05
CA CYS A 91 11.97 12.93 -9.15
C CYS A 91 11.36 12.19 -10.34
N TRP A 92 10.32 12.73 -10.99
CA TRP A 92 9.61 12.06 -12.09
C TRP A 92 10.54 11.70 -13.26
N LYS A 93 11.54 12.55 -13.52
CA LYS A 93 12.57 12.34 -14.56
C LYS A 93 13.38 11.04 -14.42
N PHE A 94 13.39 10.42 -13.25
CA PHE A 94 14.09 9.15 -13.00
C PHE A 94 13.18 7.93 -13.13
N LEU A 95 11.86 8.14 -13.21
CA LEU A 95 10.85 7.09 -13.18
C LEU A 95 10.14 6.97 -14.53
N GLY A 96 10.90 7.19 -15.59
CA GLY A 96 10.42 7.18 -16.97
C GLY A 96 10.31 5.77 -17.55
N PHE A 97 9.40 5.60 -18.51
CA PHE A 97 9.30 4.43 -19.37
C PHE A 97 8.78 4.80 -20.75
N GLN A 98 8.95 3.90 -21.72
CA GLN A 98 8.40 4.05 -23.06
C GLN A 98 7.38 2.96 -23.36
N PHE A 99 6.28 3.35 -24.02
CA PHE A 99 5.25 2.44 -24.50
C PHE A 99 4.60 2.99 -25.77
N GLY A 100 4.44 2.16 -26.79
CA GLY A 100 3.77 2.54 -28.04
C GLY A 100 4.36 3.78 -28.71
N GLY A 101 5.70 3.94 -28.71
CA GLY A 101 6.40 5.08 -29.30
C GLY A 101 6.32 6.39 -28.51
N HIS A 102 5.81 6.35 -27.28
CA HIS A 102 5.67 7.53 -26.42
C HIS A 102 6.40 7.37 -25.10
N SER A 103 6.84 8.50 -24.54
CA SER A 103 7.50 8.58 -23.24
C SER A 103 6.50 8.95 -22.13
N TYR A 104 6.65 8.29 -20.99
CA TYR A 104 5.81 8.46 -19.81
C TYR A 104 6.69 8.49 -18.56
N CYS A 105 6.18 9.04 -17.46
CA CYS A 105 6.78 8.87 -16.14
C CYS A 105 5.71 8.57 -15.08
N PHE A 106 6.12 7.87 -14.03
CA PHE A 106 5.30 7.71 -12.83
C PHE A 106 5.29 8.99 -11.99
N ARG A 107 4.10 9.37 -11.55
CA ARG A 107 3.87 10.46 -10.59
C ARG A 107 3.63 9.95 -9.17
N SER A 108 3.19 8.71 -9.00
CA SER A 108 3.00 8.06 -7.70
C SER A 108 3.95 6.87 -7.56
N LEU A 109 4.23 6.39 -6.34
CA LEU A 109 5.26 5.38 -6.08
C LEU A 109 5.08 4.11 -6.94
N PRO A 110 5.96 3.84 -7.93
CA PRO A 110 5.83 2.65 -8.74
C PRO A 110 6.25 1.40 -7.97
N PHE A 111 5.62 0.28 -8.31
CA PHE A 111 6.18 -1.03 -7.98
C PHE A 111 7.55 -1.21 -8.65
N GLY A 112 8.51 -1.74 -7.88
CA GLY A 112 9.90 -1.90 -8.32
C GLY A 112 10.84 -0.86 -7.73
N LEU A 113 10.34 0.26 -7.18
CA LEU A 113 11.17 1.27 -6.52
C LEU A 113 11.58 0.80 -5.12
N ALA A 114 12.88 0.69 -4.85
CA ALA A 114 13.39 0.09 -3.63
C ALA A 114 13.06 0.90 -2.35
N THR A 115 12.83 2.20 -2.48
CA THR A 115 12.43 3.07 -1.36
C THR A 115 10.92 3.07 -1.10
N ALA A 116 10.09 2.58 -2.03
CA ALA A 116 8.63 2.61 -1.89
C ALA A 116 8.12 1.87 -0.64
N PRO A 117 8.61 0.67 -0.30
CA PRO A 117 8.19 -0.02 0.93
C PRO A 117 8.51 0.78 2.20
N PHE A 118 9.67 1.45 2.25
CA PHE A 118 10.05 2.30 3.38
C PHE A 118 9.09 3.48 3.51
N ILE A 119 8.91 4.24 2.43
CA ILE A 119 8.08 5.44 2.40
C ILE A 119 6.65 5.10 2.83
N PHE A 120 6.06 4.07 2.21
CA PHE A 120 4.70 3.66 2.50
C PHE A 120 4.56 3.19 3.96
N THR A 121 5.53 2.42 4.47
CA THR A 121 5.50 1.97 5.87
C THR A 121 5.59 3.14 6.85
N GLN A 122 6.41 4.17 6.56
CA GLN A 122 6.47 5.35 7.43
C GLN A 122 5.14 6.11 7.46
N LEU A 123 4.47 6.23 6.31
CA LEU A 123 3.16 6.87 6.21
C LEU A 123 2.11 6.13 7.05
N ILE A 124 2.00 4.80 6.86
CA ILE A 124 1.05 3.99 7.63
C ILE A 124 1.38 4.00 9.12
N LYS A 125 2.66 4.05 9.50
CA LYS A 125 3.06 4.19 10.91
C LYS A 125 2.59 5.49 11.55
N GLN A 126 2.53 6.61 10.81
CA GLN A 126 1.99 7.85 11.38
C GLN A 126 0.48 7.74 11.63
N LEU A 127 -0.26 7.13 10.71
CA LEU A 127 -1.69 6.86 10.91
C LEU A 127 -1.92 5.92 12.10
N ALA A 128 -1.17 4.83 12.17
CA ALA A 128 -1.24 3.90 13.29
C ALA A 128 -0.90 4.56 14.63
N ARG A 129 0.09 5.46 14.67
CA ARG A 129 0.39 6.26 15.87
C ARG A 129 -0.79 7.11 16.31
N ARG A 130 -1.45 7.80 15.36
CA ARG A 130 -2.65 8.59 15.65
C ARG A 130 -3.78 7.72 16.21
N TRP A 131 -4.09 6.59 15.59
CA TRP A 131 -5.15 5.69 16.09
C TRP A 131 -4.84 5.12 17.47
N ARG A 132 -3.56 4.83 17.77
CA ARG A 132 -3.14 4.39 19.11
C ARG A 132 -3.34 5.46 20.19
N THR A 133 -3.38 6.75 19.84
CA THR A 133 -3.70 7.81 20.82
C THR A 133 -5.18 7.83 21.22
N THR A 134 -6.05 7.16 20.45
CA THR A 134 -7.47 6.97 20.76
C THR A 134 -7.74 5.53 21.20
N GLU A 135 -6.76 4.89 21.84
CA GLU A 135 -6.82 3.54 22.42
C GLU A 135 -7.08 2.39 21.44
N VAL A 136 -7.06 2.64 20.13
CA VAL A 136 -7.23 1.61 19.11
C VAL A 136 -6.00 0.70 19.05
N ARG A 137 -6.21 -0.61 19.23
CA ARG A 137 -5.16 -1.62 19.01
C ARG A 137 -5.09 -1.95 17.52
N VAL A 138 -4.02 -1.49 16.89
CA VAL A 138 -3.77 -1.64 15.45
C VAL A 138 -2.42 -2.28 15.17
N ILE A 139 -2.36 -3.13 14.16
CA ILE A 139 -1.16 -3.83 13.69
C ILE A 139 -1.03 -3.59 12.18
N PRO A 140 -0.23 -2.58 11.78
CA PRO A 140 0.00 -2.30 10.37
C PRO A 140 1.09 -3.20 9.77
N TYR A 141 0.80 -3.86 8.66
CA TYR A 141 1.77 -4.61 7.87
C TYR A 141 1.67 -4.25 6.39
N VAL A 142 2.53 -3.33 5.94
CA VAL A 142 2.51 -2.82 4.56
C VAL A 142 1.10 -2.31 4.21
N ASP A 143 0.41 -2.97 3.29
CA ASP A 143 -0.93 -2.69 2.80
C ASP A 143 -2.05 -3.38 3.60
N ASN A 144 -1.71 -4.32 4.49
CA ASN A 144 -2.65 -5.07 5.32
C ASN A 144 -2.60 -4.57 6.76
N ILE A 145 -3.71 -4.03 7.26
CA ILE A 145 -3.79 -3.45 8.60
C ILE A 145 -4.85 -4.22 9.40
N LEU A 146 -4.47 -4.77 10.55
CA LEU A 146 -5.37 -5.47 11.47
C LEU A 146 -5.74 -4.55 12.64
N PHE A 147 -7.01 -4.59 13.03
CA PHE A 147 -7.54 -3.87 14.18
C PHE A 147 -8.17 -4.86 15.16
N LEU A 148 -7.99 -4.61 16.46
CA LEU A 148 -8.46 -5.42 17.58
C LEU A 148 -9.28 -4.53 18.52
N CYS A 149 -10.53 -4.92 18.77
CA CYS A 149 -11.52 -4.18 19.54
C CYS A 149 -12.13 -5.10 20.61
N HIS A 150 -12.70 -4.52 21.66
CA HIS A 150 -13.16 -5.32 22.81
C HIS A 150 -14.59 -5.84 22.65
N SER A 151 -15.35 -5.30 21.70
CA SER A 151 -16.71 -5.73 21.39
C SER A 151 -17.02 -5.53 19.90
N GLU A 152 -18.03 -6.23 19.40
CA GLU A 152 -18.50 -6.09 18.01
C GLU A 152 -18.91 -4.64 17.69
N ALA A 153 -19.63 -4.01 18.61
CA ALA A 153 -20.12 -2.64 18.44
C ALA A 153 -18.96 -1.63 18.34
N ASP A 154 -17.97 -1.74 19.24
CA ASP A 154 -16.73 -0.94 19.22
C ASP A 154 -15.94 -1.17 17.92
N ALA A 155 -15.82 -2.42 17.48
CA ALA A 155 -15.17 -2.76 16.21
C ALA A 155 -15.86 -2.10 15.01
N GLN A 156 -17.20 -2.11 14.99
CA GLN A 156 -17.98 -1.54 13.91
C GLN A 156 -17.86 -0.01 13.87
N GLU A 157 -17.92 0.65 15.02
CA GLU A 157 -17.74 2.10 15.14
C GLU A 157 -16.32 2.52 14.74
N THR A 158 -15.31 1.83 15.30
CA THR A 158 -13.90 2.04 14.99
C THR A 158 -13.65 1.86 13.50
N CYS A 159 -14.17 0.80 12.88
CA CYS A 159 -14.03 0.57 11.44
C CYS A 159 -14.56 1.77 10.62
N ASN A 160 -15.73 2.30 10.95
CA ASN A 160 -16.30 3.45 10.25
C ASN A 160 -15.43 4.71 10.39
N HIS A 161 -14.92 4.97 11.60
CA HIS A 161 -14.01 6.09 11.85
C HIS A 161 -12.70 5.94 11.06
N ILE A 162 -12.07 4.77 11.09
CA ILE A 162 -10.81 4.48 10.38
C ILE A 162 -10.97 4.63 8.87
N ILE A 163 -12.09 4.18 8.29
CA ILE A 163 -12.37 4.36 6.86
C ILE A 163 -12.49 5.85 6.50
N GLY A 164 -13.08 6.66 7.38
CA GLY A 164 -13.11 8.12 7.26
C GLY A 164 -11.70 8.72 7.25
N ASP A 165 -10.88 8.35 8.23
CA ASP A 165 -9.48 8.81 8.34
C ASP A 165 -8.65 8.45 7.10
N LEU A 166 -8.76 7.21 6.62
CA LEU A 166 -8.07 6.76 5.41
C LEU A 166 -8.48 7.59 4.19
N ARG A 167 -9.79 7.82 4.02
CA ARG A 167 -10.30 8.64 2.91
C ARG A 167 -9.77 10.07 2.98
N ASN A 168 -9.73 10.67 4.16
CA ASN A 168 -9.18 12.01 4.38
C ASN A 168 -7.67 12.07 4.09
N ALA A 169 -6.95 10.97 4.34
CA ALA A 169 -5.54 10.82 4.01
C ALA A 169 -5.29 10.46 2.52
N GLY A 170 -6.33 10.38 1.69
CA GLY A 170 -6.22 10.00 0.28
C GLY A 170 -6.03 8.49 0.04
N LEU A 171 -6.11 7.66 1.08
CA LEU A 171 -5.98 6.22 1.01
C LEU A 171 -7.34 5.54 0.80
N ARG A 172 -7.36 4.47 0.01
CA ARG A 172 -8.58 3.71 -0.29
C ARG A 172 -8.37 2.23 0.02
N ASN A 173 -9.33 1.66 0.74
CA ASN A 173 -9.38 0.23 1.01
C ASN A 173 -9.99 -0.54 -0.17
N THR A 174 -9.98 -1.88 -0.11
CA THR A 174 -10.57 -2.71 -1.15
C THR A 174 -11.64 -3.68 -0.70
N LYS A 175 -12.22 -4.36 -1.68
CA LYS A 175 -13.11 -5.51 -1.48
C LYS A 175 -12.43 -6.69 -0.79
N LYS A 176 -11.10 -6.71 -0.65
CA LYS A 176 -10.37 -7.71 0.13
C LYS A 176 -10.32 -7.39 1.62
N SER A 177 -10.60 -6.14 2.00
CA SER A 177 -10.75 -5.77 3.39
C SER A 177 -11.87 -6.58 4.04
N HIS A 178 -11.66 -7.04 5.25
CA HIS A 178 -12.68 -7.64 6.08
C HIS A 178 -13.24 -6.57 7.03
N LEU A 179 -14.24 -5.81 6.55
CA LEU A 179 -14.79 -4.65 7.28
C LEU A 179 -15.86 -5.02 8.29
N GLN A 180 -16.53 -6.16 8.11
CA GLN A 180 -17.46 -6.67 9.09
C GLN A 180 -16.65 -7.25 10.27
N PRO A 181 -16.90 -6.82 11.51
CA PRO A 181 -16.21 -7.38 12.67
C PRO A 181 -16.41 -8.90 12.78
N THR A 182 -15.37 -9.61 13.21
CA THR A 182 -15.40 -11.05 13.46
C THR A 182 -14.37 -11.46 14.52
N GLN A 183 -14.59 -12.57 15.20
CA GLN A 183 -13.62 -13.18 16.12
C GLN A 183 -12.72 -14.21 15.43
N CYS A 184 -12.97 -14.52 14.16
CA CYS A 184 -12.22 -15.45 13.33
C CYS A 184 -11.76 -14.77 12.02
N LEU A 185 -10.47 -14.43 11.91
CA LEU A 185 -9.95 -13.67 10.78
C LEU A 185 -8.61 -14.20 10.28
N ARG A 186 -8.44 -14.30 8.95
CA ARG A 186 -7.16 -14.65 8.34
C ARG A 186 -6.31 -13.40 8.11
N PHE A 187 -5.14 -13.32 8.75
CA PHE A 187 -4.20 -12.19 8.62
C PHE A 187 -2.77 -12.69 8.38
N LEU A 188 -2.16 -12.22 7.29
CA LEU A 188 -0.79 -12.60 6.87
C LEU A 188 -0.54 -14.13 6.81
N GLY A 189 -1.55 -14.89 6.43
CA GLY A 189 -1.49 -16.35 6.33
C GLY A 189 -1.79 -17.09 7.63
N LEU A 190 -1.88 -16.40 8.77
CA LEU A 190 -2.35 -16.98 10.04
C LEU A 190 -3.86 -16.90 10.14
N GLU A 191 -4.45 -17.89 10.79
CA GLU A 191 -5.84 -17.87 11.23
C GLU A 191 -5.86 -17.40 12.68
N LEU A 192 -6.50 -16.25 12.92
CA LEU A 192 -6.69 -15.69 14.25
C LEU A 192 -8.08 -16.08 14.71
N ASN A 193 -8.16 -16.85 15.78
CA ASN A 193 -9.40 -17.16 16.48
C ASN A 193 -9.28 -16.63 17.91
N THR A 194 -10.27 -15.85 18.31
CA THR A 194 -10.35 -15.16 19.61
C THR A 194 -11.60 -15.53 20.40
N GLU A 195 -12.40 -16.49 19.92
CA GLU A 195 -13.53 -17.06 20.67
C GLU A 195 -13.10 -17.70 21.99
#